data_AF-A0A5K4EQG8-F1
#
_entry.id   AF-A0A5K4EQG8-F1
#
_cell.length_a   1.000
_cell.length_b   1.000
_cell.length_c   1.000
_cell.angle_alpha   90.00
_cell.angle_beta   90.00
_cell.angle_gamma   90.00
#
_symmetry.space_group_name_H-M   'P 1'
#
loop_
_entity.id
_entity.type
_entity.pdbx_description
1 polymer ?
#
loop_
_entity_poly.entity_id
_entity_poly.type
_entity_poly.pdbx_seq_one_letter_code
_entity_poly.pdbx_strand_id
1 'polypeptide(L)'
;MNTQPTKKLVRAWLACSLNLPARDQKELFALNVSREHFVLMIKKNDYVVVVHAVFLNYLLHIITEIMDLIIPPKETLLSEIITRNQEAIYDSTKKRPLGCSSLRDLPPHLDKYKTTFGMIYEKGDRAGDLINPPRKRIDITNEELENHQHYLILHKHLFPGEQAHRNYKKLVKSHICK
;
A
#
# COMPACT_ATOMS: atom_id res chain seq x y z
N MET A 1 18.61 43.33 40.21
CA MET A 1 20.08 43.53 40.16
C MET A 1 20.54 43.19 38.75
N ASN A 2 20.81 44.21 37.91
CA ASN A 2 21.18 44.00 36.51
C ASN A 2 22.71 43.89 36.41
N THR A 3 23.22 42.66 36.33
CA THR A 3 24.63 42.40 36.02
C THR A 3 24.86 42.66 34.54
N GLN A 4 25.61 43.72 34.20
CA GLN A 4 26.06 43.94 32.83
C GLN A 4 26.95 42.77 32.39
N PRO A 5 26.74 42.21 31.18
CA PRO A 5 27.61 41.17 30.67
C PRO A 5 29.03 41.75 30.50
N THR A 6 30.02 41.07 31.05
CA THR A 6 31.42 41.52 30.97
C THR A 6 31.86 41.55 29.51
N LYS A 7 32.77 42.48 29.15
CA LYS A 7 33.30 42.65 27.77
C LYS A 7 33.81 41.33 27.15
N LYS A 8 34.22 40.37 27.98
CA LYS A 8 34.68 39.03 27.59
C LYS A 8 33.54 38.12 27.12
N LEU A 9 32.38 38.21 27.77
CA LEU A 9 31.16 37.46 27.44
C LEU A 9 30.56 37.95 26.12
N VAL A 10 30.54 39.26 25.91
CA VAL A 10 30.09 39.88 24.65
C VAL A 10 30.98 39.46 23.46
N ARG A 11 32.31 39.49 23.64
CA ARG A 11 33.26 39.02 22.61
C ARG A 11 33.09 37.54 22.27
N ALA A 12 32.89 36.68 23.27
CA ALA A 12 32.69 35.25 23.07
C ALA A 12 31.39 34.94 22.31
N TRP A 13 30.28 35.62 22.67
CA TRP A 13 29.01 35.49 21.97
C TRP A 13 29.11 35.92 20.50
N LEU A 14 29.75 37.06 20.23
CA LEU A 14 29.96 37.58 18.87
C LEU A 14 30.86 36.70 17.99
N ALA A 15 31.91 36.11 18.56
CA ALA A 15 32.78 35.19 17.82
C ALA A 15 32.05 33.90 17.40
N CYS A 16 31.14 33.41 18.25
CA CYS A 16 30.28 32.26 17.95
C CYS A 16 29.23 32.59 16.87
N SER A 17 28.54 33.73 16.98
CA SER A 17 27.47 34.09 16.04
C SER A 17 27.96 34.40 14.62
N LEU A 18 29.22 34.84 14.47
CA LEU A 18 29.83 35.20 13.18
C LEU A 18 30.76 34.10 12.60
N ASN A 19 30.92 32.95 13.28
CA ASN A 19 31.79 31.85 12.86
C ASN A 19 33.22 32.29 12.46
N LEU A 20 33.81 33.24 13.22
CA LEU A 20 35.12 33.82 12.90
C LEU A 20 36.27 32.88 13.32
N PRO A 21 37.27 32.63 12.44
CA PRO A 21 38.44 31.83 12.79
C PRO A 21 39.22 32.47 13.93
N ALA A 22 39.82 31.65 14.81
CA ALA A 22 40.44 32.07 16.07
C ALA A 22 41.50 33.20 15.95
N ARG A 23 42.07 33.39 14.75
CA ARG A 23 43.05 34.44 14.45
C ARG A 23 42.43 35.85 14.45
N ASP A 24 41.19 35.98 13.98
CA ASP A 24 40.50 37.28 13.80
C ASP A 24 39.74 37.72 15.07
N GLN A 25 39.61 36.83 16.07
CA GLN A 25 38.89 37.11 17.32
C GLN A 25 39.57 38.17 18.21
N LYS A 26 40.87 38.42 18.01
CA LYS A 26 41.66 39.42 18.78
C LYS A 26 41.40 40.87 18.36
N GLU A 27 40.83 41.08 17.17
CA GLU A 27 40.63 42.42 16.59
C GLU A 27 39.19 42.94 16.74
N LEU A 28 38.36 42.25 17.52
CA LEU A 28 37.00 42.67 17.87
C LEU A 28 37.00 43.69 19.00
N PHE A 29 36.68 44.94 18.66
CA PHE A 29 36.50 46.03 19.61
C PHE A 29 35.02 46.39 19.72
N ALA A 30 34.44 46.13 20.90
CA ALA A 30 33.12 46.63 21.24
C ALA A 30 33.29 47.99 21.95
N LEU A 31 32.93 49.07 21.26
CA LEU A 31 32.87 50.40 21.85
C LEU A 31 31.44 50.64 22.34
N ASN A 32 31.34 50.90 23.64
CA ASN A 32 30.07 51.21 24.29
C ASN A 32 29.83 52.73 24.13
N VAL A 33 28.93 53.12 23.23
CA VAL A 33 28.72 54.54 22.89
C VAL A 33 27.54 55.12 23.70
N SER A 34 26.57 54.29 24.13
CA SER A 34 25.55 54.67 25.12
C SER A 34 24.79 53.43 25.63
N ARG A 35 23.93 53.58 26.66
CA ARG A 35 23.11 52.50 27.26
C ARG A 35 22.29 51.68 26.24
N GLU A 36 22.07 52.19 25.03
CA GLU A 36 21.25 51.54 24.00
C GLU A 36 21.98 51.31 22.67
N HIS A 37 23.21 51.80 22.52
CA HIS A 37 23.92 51.83 21.23
C HIS A 37 25.31 51.20 21.38
N PHE A 38 25.41 49.94 20.95
CA PHE A 38 26.68 49.22 20.83
C PHE A 38 27.19 49.29 19.39
N VAL A 39 28.41 49.78 19.26
CA VAL A 39 29.11 49.88 17.98
C VAL A 39 30.19 48.81 17.94
N LEU A 40 30.03 47.88 17.00
CA LEU A 40 31.00 46.84 16.71
C LEU A 40 31.96 47.34 15.65
N MET A 41 33.24 47.45 16.01
CA MET A 41 34.30 47.81 15.08
C MET A 41 35.14 46.56 14.77
N ILE A 42 35.13 46.15 13.50
CA ILE A 42 35.98 45.09 12.98
C ILE A 42 37.09 45.78 12.16
N LYS A 43 38.35 45.63 12.60
CA LYS A 43 39.51 46.10 11.86
C LYS A 43 40.00 44.97 10.96
N LYS A 44 40.19 45.22 9.66
CA LYS A 44 40.81 44.26 8.73
C LYS A 44 41.55 45.04 7.66
N ASN A 45 42.86 44.78 7.51
CA ASN A 45 43.76 45.36 6.49
C ASN A 45 43.36 46.77 6.02
N ASP A 46 43.58 47.74 6.91
CA ASP A 46 43.43 49.21 6.73
C ASP A 46 42.02 49.82 6.71
N TYR A 47 40.96 49.03 6.92
CA TYR A 47 39.59 49.57 7.07
C TYR A 47 38.96 49.16 8.42
N VAL A 48 38.10 50.05 8.94
CA VAL A 48 37.32 49.84 10.17
C VAL A 48 35.84 49.81 9.80
N VAL A 49 35.21 48.65 9.91
CA VAL A 49 33.77 48.51 9.63
C VAL A 49 33.01 48.71 10.93
N VAL A 50 32.15 49.72 10.93
CA VAL A 50 31.31 50.13 12.06
C VAL A 50 29.93 49.51 11.87
N VAL A 51 29.63 48.46 12.62
CA VAL A 51 28.31 47.82 12.56
C VAL A 51 27.51 48.19 13.80
N HIS A 52 26.35 48.77 13.58
CA HIS A 52 25.44 49.12 14.64
C HIS A 52 24.71 47.86 15.13
N ALA A 53 24.70 47.57 16.43
CA ALA A 53 24.06 46.36 16.96
C ALA A 53 22.55 46.30 16.64
N VAL A 54 21.89 47.45 16.54
CA VAL A 54 20.49 47.56 16.11
C VAL A 54 20.27 47.03 14.69
N PHE A 55 21.23 47.26 13.78
CA PHE A 55 21.18 46.78 12.40
C PHE A 55 21.34 45.26 12.33
N LEU A 56 22.21 44.68 13.17
CA LEU A 56 22.36 43.22 13.25
C LEU A 56 21.11 42.53 13.79
N ASN A 57 20.45 43.11 14.80
CA ASN A 57 19.19 42.56 15.33
C ASN A 57 18.06 42.62 14.28
N TYR A 58 17.97 43.72 13.53
CA TYR A 58 17.01 43.86 12.44
C TYR A 58 17.28 42.85 11.33
N LEU A 59 18.54 42.66 10.94
CA LEU A 59 18.93 41.69 9.94
C LEU A 59 18.68 40.25 10.40
N LEU A 60 18.94 39.94 11.67
CA LEU A 60 18.66 38.62 12.24
C LEU A 60 17.16 38.33 12.25
N HIS A 61 16.34 39.31 12.63
CA HIS A 61 14.87 39.22 12.60
C HIS A 61 14.36 38.96 11.19
N ILE A 62 14.87 39.70 10.19
CA ILE A 62 14.51 39.48 8.78
C ILE A 62 14.91 38.07 8.34
N ILE A 63 16.11 37.61 8.70
CA ILE A 63 16.56 36.27 8.35
C ILE A 63 15.67 35.21 9.00
N THR A 64 15.28 35.37 10.28
CA THR A 64 14.38 34.43 10.94
C THR A 64 12.99 34.41 10.31
N GLU A 65 12.41 35.57 9.98
CA GLU A 65 11.12 35.64 9.29
C GLU A 65 11.16 34.99 7.89
N ILE A 66 12.25 35.22 7.15
CA ILE A 66 12.46 34.58 5.85
C ILE A 66 12.62 33.06 6.02
N MET A 67 13.33 32.61 7.04
CA MET A 67 13.49 31.17 7.31
C MET A 67 12.15 30.51 7.66
N ASP A 68 11.29 31.17 8.44
CA ASP A 68 9.96 30.64 8.79
C ASP A 68 9.02 30.53 7.56
N LEU A 69 9.20 31.41 6.57
CA LEU A 69 8.47 31.35 5.29
C LEU A 69 8.96 30.21 4.38
N ILE A 70 10.28 29.95 4.37
CA ILE A 70 10.89 28.91 3.53
C ILE A 70 10.71 27.53 4.17
N ILE A 71 10.89 27.44 5.48
CA ILE A 71 10.82 26.23 6.28
C ILE A 71 9.70 26.45 7.30
N PRO A 72 8.46 26.05 6.96
CA PRO A 72 7.38 26.19 7.91
C PRO A 72 7.74 25.47 9.21
N PRO A 73 7.40 26.06 10.37
CA PRO A 73 7.72 25.47 11.66
C PRO A 73 7.11 24.07 11.75
N LYS A 74 7.86 23.13 12.31
CA LYS A 74 7.41 21.75 12.44
C LYS A 74 6.15 21.70 13.29
N GLU A 75 5.08 21.13 12.72
CA GLU A 75 3.84 20.96 13.45
C GLU A 75 4.01 20.05 14.66
N THR A 76 3.40 20.45 15.76
CA THR A 76 3.15 19.58 16.91
C THR A 76 2.00 18.63 16.60
N LEU A 77 1.86 17.54 17.36
CA LEU A 77 0.75 16.60 17.17
C LEU A 77 -0.63 17.27 17.36
N LEU A 78 -0.74 18.22 18.29
CA LEU A 78 -1.99 18.95 18.53
C LEU A 78 -2.34 19.86 17.35
N SER A 79 -1.35 20.60 16.81
CA SER A 79 -1.58 21.46 15.65
C SER A 79 -1.98 20.64 14.43
N GLU A 80 -1.35 19.48 14.18
CA GLU A 80 -1.71 18.60 13.06
C GLU A 80 -3.18 18.14 13.15
N ILE A 81 -3.64 17.76 14.36
CA ILE A 81 -5.03 17.34 14.57
C ILE A 81 -6.00 18.50 14.30
N ILE A 82 -5.68 19.71 14.76
CA ILE A 82 -6.52 20.91 14.53
C ILE A 82 -6.60 21.22 13.04
N THR A 83 -5.46 21.27 12.35
CA THR A 83 -5.40 21.50 10.90
C THR A 83 -6.19 20.45 10.14
N ARG A 84 -5.99 19.15 10.45
CA ARG A 84 -6.74 18.05 9.83
C ARG A 84 -8.25 18.19 10.03
N ASN A 85 -8.70 18.64 11.20
CA ASN A 85 -10.13 18.87 11.47
C ASN A 85 -10.69 20.07 10.70
N GLN A 86 -9.92 21.14 10.56
CA GLN A 86 -10.31 22.31 9.75
C GLN A 86 -10.38 21.95 8.26
N GLU A 87 -9.42 21.17 7.78
CA GLU A 87 -9.33 20.73 6.38
C GLU A 87 -10.29 19.60 6.02
N ALA A 88 -10.94 18.96 7.01
CA ALA A 88 -11.93 17.92 6.80
C ALA A 88 -13.17 18.42 6.02
N ILE A 89 -13.37 19.73 5.94
CA ILE A 89 -14.44 20.36 5.16
C ILE A 89 -14.19 20.17 3.66
N TYR A 90 -12.93 20.17 3.22
CA TYR A 90 -12.57 20.14 1.81
C TYR A 90 -12.86 18.80 1.14
N ASP A 91 -13.41 18.89 -0.07
CA ASP A 91 -13.72 17.75 -0.93
C ASP A 91 -12.48 16.94 -1.32
N SER A 92 -11.34 17.61 -1.49
CA SER A 92 -10.05 16.96 -1.79
C SER A 92 -9.69 15.97 -0.67
N THR A 93 -9.76 16.42 0.58
CA THR A 93 -9.46 15.63 1.78
C THR A 93 -10.38 14.42 1.90
N LYS A 94 -11.68 14.59 1.64
CA LYS A 94 -12.69 13.50 1.68
C LYS A 94 -12.51 12.47 0.56
N LYS A 95 -12.17 12.94 -0.65
CA LYS A 95 -12.03 12.09 -1.85
C LYS A 95 -10.68 11.37 -1.89
N ARG A 96 -9.63 11.94 -1.29
CA ARG A 96 -8.25 11.43 -1.36
C ARG A 96 -7.51 11.58 -0.01
N PRO A 97 -7.93 10.86 1.04
CA PRO A 97 -7.18 10.84 2.29
C PRO A 97 -5.82 10.15 2.08
N LEU A 98 -4.76 10.67 2.69
CA LEU A 98 -3.43 10.09 2.61
C LEU A 98 -3.41 8.74 3.35
N GLY A 99 -2.85 7.71 2.71
CA GLY A 99 -2.71 6.37 3.30
C GLY A 99 -4.02 5.59 3.52
N CYS A 100 -5.17 6.17 3.17
CA CYS A 100 -6.47 5.55 3.30
C CYS A 100 -7.24 5.62 1.96
N SER A 101 -8.21 4.73 1.78
CA SER A 101 -9.19 4.91 0.72
C SER A 101 -10.31 5.84 1.17
N SER A 102 -10.94 6.53 0.22
CA SER A 102 -12.16 7.30 0.50
C SER A 102 -13.25 6.35 0.98
N LEU A 103 -13.80 6.63 2.16
CA LEU A 103 -14.91 5.86 2.73
C LEU A 103 -16.13 6.09 1.83
N ARG A 104 -16.61 5.02 1.20
CA ARG A 104 -17.91 4.98 0.55
C ARG A 104 -18.79 4.04 1.34
N ASP A 105 -20.05 4.43 1.51
CA ASP A 105 -21.01 3.60 2.21
C ASP A 105 -21.21 2.30 1.44
N LEU A 106 -20.93 1.19 2.12
CA LEU A 106 -21.28 -0.13 1.62
C LEU A 106 -22.80 -0.32 1.82
N PRO A 107 -23.49 -1.01 0.90
CA PRO A 107 -24.87 -1.43 1.13
C PRO A 107 -25.02 -2.10 2.51
N PRO A 108 -26.14 -1.89 3.22
CA PRO A 108 -26.28 -2.30 4.63
C PRO A 108 -26.20 -3.81 4.86
N HIS A 109 -26.33 -4.61 3.81
CA HIS A 109 -26.22 -6.07 3.84
C HIS A 109 -24.81 -6.59 3.56
N LEU A 110 -23.87 -5.72 3.18
CA LEU A 110 -22.48 -6.09 2.91
C LEU A 110 -21.59 -5.68 4.08
N ASP A 111 -20.88 -6.66 4.63
CA ASP A 111 -19.88 -6.45 5.67
C ASP A 111 -18.48 -6.51 5.04
N LYS A 112 -17.76 -5.39 5.08
CA LYS A 112 -16.40 -5.22 4.54
C LYS A 112 -15.43 -6.33 4.97
N TYR A 113 -15.57 -6.87 6.18
CA TYR A 113 -14.62 -7.84 6.73
C TYR A 113 -15.05 -9.30 6.53
N LYS A 114 -16.33 -9.54 6.23
CA LYS A 114 -16.91 -10.88 6.13
C LYS A 114 -17.29 -11.26 4.70
N THR A 115 -17.66 -10.30 3.86
CA THR A 115 -18.10 -10.57 2.50
C THR A 115 -16.91 -10.65 1.55
N THR A 116 -16.81 -11.76 0.82
CA THR A 116 -15.89 -11.88 -0.32
C THR A 116 -16.55 -11.28 -1.55
N PHE A 117 -15.90 -10.30 -2.18
CA PHE A 117 -16.38 -9.72 -3.43
C PHE A 117 -16.05 -10.63 -4.61
N GLY A 118 -16.90 -10.61 -5.64
CA GLY A 118 -16.74 -11.39 -6.87
C GLY A 118 -17.93 -12.31 -7.12
N MET A 119 -17.89 -13.03 -8.25
CA MET A 119 -18.87 -14.06 -8.54
C MET A 119 -18.41 -15.39 -7.95
N ILE A 120 -19.28 -16.03 -7.19
CA ILE A 120 -19.06 -17.39 -6.72
C ILE A 120 -19.39 -18.32 -7.88
N TYR A 121 -18.45 -19.17 -8.25
CA TYR A 121 -18.70 -20.26 -9.19
C TYR A 121 -18.91 -21.54 -8.40
N GLU A 122 -20.02 -22.22 -8.66
CA GLU A 122 -20.20 -23.59 -8.19
C GLU A 122 -19.17 -24.48 -8.90
N LYS A 123 -18.39 -25.21 -8.11
CA LYS A 123 -17.45 -26.17 -8.67
C LYS A 123 -18.25 -27.29 -9.33
N GLY A 124 -18.12 -27.43 -10.65
CA GLY A 124 -18.77 -28.50 -11.40
C GLY A 124 -18.27 -29.90 -11.02
N ASP A 125 -18.76 -30.91 -11.76
CA ASP A 125 -18.44 -32.32 -11.52
C ASP A 125 -16.93 -32.56 -11.44
N ARG A 126 -16.53 -33.49 -10.58
CA ARG A 126 -15.12 -33.83 -10.43
C ARG A 126 -14.67 -34.58 -11.68
N ALA A 127 -13.47 -34.26 -12.17
CA ALA A 127 -12.86 -35.00 -13.26
C ALA A 127 -12.79 -36.51 -12.98
N GLY A 128 -12.63 -36.91 -11.71
CA GLY A 128 -12.66 -38.32 -11.31
C GLY A 128 -14.00 -39.01 -11.56
N ASP A 129 -15.11 -38.31 -11.29
CA ASP A 129 -16.46 -38.84 -11.50
C ASP A 129 -16.78 -38.93 -13.01
N LEU A 130 -16.15 -38.07 -13.82
CA LEU A 130 -16.25 -38.13 -15.29
C LEU A 130 -15.40 -39.25 -15.89
N ILE A 131 -14.16 -39.43 -15.40
CA ILE A 131 -13.22 -40.44 -15.90
C ILE A 131 -13.67 -41.85 -15.48
N ASN A 132 -14.08 -42.00 -14.23
CA ASN A 132 -14.55 -43.25 -13.68
C ASN A 132 -15.91 -43.03 -13.00
N PRO A 133 -17.00 -43.10 -13.78
CA PRO A 133 -18.34 -42.95 -13.25
C PRO A 133 -18.56 -43.87 -12.04
N PRO A 134 -19.31 -43.43 -11.01
CA PRO A 134 -19.55 -44.20 -9.78
C PRO A 134 -20.57 -45.34 -10.02
N ARG A 135 -20.40 -46.08 -11.11
CA ARG A 135 -21.24 -47.20 -11.52
C ARG A 135 -20.52 -48.50 -11.26
N LYS A 136 -21.20 -49.46 -10.64
CA LYS A 136 -20.61 -50.77 -10.37
C LYS A 136 -20.57 -51.59 -11.64
N ARG A 137 -19.49 -52.35 -11.80
CA ARG A 137 -19.32 -53.28 -12.93
C ARG A 137 -20.47 -54.29 -13.02
N ILE A 138 -20.97 -54.76 -11.87
CA ILE A 138 -22.05 -55.77 -11.79
C ILE A 138 -23.32 -55.24 -12.47
N ASP A 139 -23.69 -53.99 -12.16
CA ASP A 139 -24.89 -53.36 -12.72
C ASP A 139 -24.77 -53.22 -14.24
N ILE A 140 -23.59 -52.81 -14.73
CA ILE A 140 -23.30 -52.72 -16.17
C ILE A 140 -23.43 -54.08 -16.85
N THR A 141 -22.87 -55.14 -16.27
CA THR A 141 -22.91 -56.47 -16.86
C THR A 141 -24.33 -57.06 -16.89
N ASN A 142 -25.13 -56.81 -15.84
CA ASN A 142 -26.52 -57.25 -15.81
C ASN A 142 -27.34 -56.57 -16.90
N GLU A 143 -27.20 -55.25 -17.05
CA GLU A 143 -27.89 -54.49 -18.09
C GLU A 143 -27.45 -54.88 -19.51
N GLU A 144 -26.16 -55.19 -19.70
CA GLU A 144 -25.64 -55.67 -20.97
C GLU A 144 -26.28 -57.01 -21.35
N LEU A 145 -26.44 -57.92 -20.39
CA LEU A 145 -27.08 -59.22 -20.61
C LEU A 145 -28.59 -59.08 -20.91
N GLU A 146 -29.29 -58.24 -20.15
CA GLU A 146 -30.72 -57.97 -20.34
C GLU A 146 -31.00 -57.38 -21.72
N ASN A 147 -30.17 -56.43 -22.17
CA ASN A 147 -30.34 -55.75 -23.44
C ASN A 147 -29.70 -56.48 -24.64
N HIS A 148 -28.94 -57.55 -24.39
CA HIS A 148 -28.16 -58.23 -25.42
C HIS A 148 -29.01 -58.65 -26.64
N GLN A 149 -30.19 -59.22 -26.42
CA GLN A 149 -31.07 -59.66 -27.51
C GLN A 149 -31.50 -58.50 -28.42
N HIS A 150 -31.80 -57.34 -27.84
CA HIS A 150 -32.17 -56.16 -28.61
C HIS A 150 -30.99 -55.64 -29.45
N TYR A 151 -29.80 -55.62 -28.87
CA TYR A 151 -28.57 -55.24 -29.58
C TYR A 151 -28.18 -56.24 -30.67
N LEU A 152 -28.40 -57.53 -30.45
CA LEU A 152 -28.18 -58.57 -31.44
C LEU A 152 -29.09 -58.39 -32.67
N ILE A 153 -30.38 -58.08 -32.46
CA ILE A 153 -31.34 -57.92 -33.56
C ILE A 153 -31.06 -56.64 -34.36
N LEU A 154 -30.88 -55.52 -33.65
CA LEU A 154 -30.75 -54.20 -34.28
C LEU A 154 -29.35 -53.97 -34.88
N HIS A 155 -28.30 -54.38 -34.16
CA HIS A 155 -26.91 -54.05 -34.49
C HIS A 155 -26.06 -55.27 -34.86
N LYS A 156 -26.61 -56.49 -34.77
CA LYS A 156 -25.86 -57.75 -35.03
C LYS A 156 -24.61 -57.87 -34.16
N HIS A 157 -24.64 -57.27 -32.97
CA HIS A 157 -23.53 -57.28 -32.03
C HIS A 157 -23.53 -58.59 -31.22
N LEU A 158 -22.51 -59.41 -31.45
CA LEU A 158 -22.29 -60.70 -30.78
C LEU A 158 -21.24 -60.54 -29.68
N PHE A 159 -21.35 -61.34 -28.62
CA PHE A 159 -20.28 -61.40 -27.64
C PHE A 159 -19.04 -62.13 -28.21
N PRO A 160 -17.85 -61.87 -27.67
CA PRO A 160 -16.66 -62.63 -28.03
C PRO A 160 -16.88 -64.13 -27.81
N GLY A 161 -16.70 -64.92 -28.87
CA GLY A 161 -16.88 -66.39 -28.82
C GLY A 161 -18.32 -66.87 -29.07
N GLU A 162 -19.28 -65.96 -29.25
CA GLU A 162 -20.65 -66.32 -29.59
C GLU A 162 -20.80 -66.63 -31.09
N GLN A 163 -21.58 -67.65 -31.43
CA GLN A 163 -21.88 -67.99 -32.82
C GLN A 163 -23.22 -67.37 -33.25
N ALA A 164 -23.22 -66.68 -34.38
CA ALA A 164 -24.43 -66.11 -34.98
C ALA A 164 -25.51 -67.18 -35.22
N HIS A 165 -26.69 -66.99 -34.60
CA HIS A 165 -27.83 -67.87 -34.81
C HIS A 165 -28.56 -67.54 -36.13
N ARG A 166 -28.65 -68.51 -37.04
CA ARG A 166 -29.22 -68.32 -38.40
C ARG A 166 -30.69 -68.67 -38.52
N ASN A 167 -31.37 -69.02 -37.41
CA ASN A 167 -32.77 -69.46 -37.39
C ASN A 167 -33.12 -70.59 -38.38
N TYR A 168 -32.19 -71.51 -38.66
CA TYR A 168 -32.51 -72.68 -39.48
C TYR A 168 -33.47 -73.63 -38.74
N LYS A 169 -34.58 -74.01 -39.37
CA LYS A 169 -35.48 -75.04 -38.85
C LYS A 169 -34.75 -76.39 -38.84
N LYS A 170 -34.61 -77.01 -37.67
CA LYS A 170 -34.07 -78.37 -37.57
C LYS A 170 -35.09 -79.34 -38.16
N LEU A 171 -34.80 -79.90 -39.33
CA LEU A 171 -35.58 -81.00 -39.90
C LEU A 171 -35.24 -82.26 -39.10
N VAL A 172 -36.12 -82.66 -38.17
CA VAL A 172 -36.02 -83.95 -37.49
C VAL A 172 -36.35 -85.02 -38.53
N LYS A 173 -35.35 -85.72 -39.05
CA LYS A 173 -35.56 -86.90 -39.90
C LYS A 173 -36.09 -88.05 -39.01
N SER A 174 -37.41 -88.18 -38.91
CA SER A 174 -38.02 -89.44 -38.49
C SER A 174 -37.61 -90.52 -39.49
N HIS A 175 -37.17 -91.67 -38.98
CA HIS A 175 -36.40 -92.67 -39.71
C HIS A 175 -37.04 -93.13 -41.02
N ILE A 176 -36.27 -93.09 -42.11
CA ILE A 176 -36.51 -93.90 -43.29
C ILE A 176 -35.19 -94.63 -43.60
N CYS A 177 -34.98 -95.75 -42.90
CA CYS A 177 -34.29 -96.90 -43.47
C CYS A 177 -35.38 -97.94 -43.69
N LYS A 178 -35.69 -98.21 -44.96
CA LYS A 178 -36.31 -99.47 -45.38
C LYS A 178 -35.19 -100.37 -45.89
#